data_AF-A0A0F5MP26-F1
#
_entry.id   AF-A0A0F5MP26-F1
#
_cell.length_a   1.000
_cell.length_b   1.000
_cell.length_c   1.000
_cell.angle_alpha   90.00
_cell.angle_beta   90.00
_cell.angle_gamma   90.00
#
_symmetry.space_group_name_H-M   'P 1'
#
loop_
_entity.id
_entity.type
_entity.pdbx_description
1 polymer ?
#
loop_
_entity_poly.entity_id
_entity_poly.type
_entity_poly.pdbx_seq_one_letter_code
_entity_poly.pdbx_strand_id
1 'polypeptide(L)'
;MDILKSNTSDVEIFAISGDMHSINRVNFILLYIFGYRFMPRFTHLDQKAQKNMVSFENPDNFKDYIIKPSSQINKALIMKEADNILRIFATLALKENSQNNVVRKLSSYKS
;
A
#
# COMPACT_ATOMS: atom_id res chain seq x y z
N MET A 1 -10.24 -4.33 -0.02
CA MET A 1 -10.25 -4.97 1.31
C MET A 1 -11.52 -5.78 1.55
N ASP A 2 -12.69 -5.36 1.06
CA ASP A 2 -13.93 -6.17 1.19
C ASP A 2 -13.87 -7.52 0.46
N ILE A 3 -13.25 -7.56 -0.72
CA ILE A 3 -13.11 -8.79 -1.54
C ILE A 3 -12.30 -9.88 -0.82
N LEU A 4 -11.33 -9.52 0.03
CA LEU A 4 -10.60 -10.48 0.86
C LEU A 4 -11.48 -11.07 1.97
N LYS A 5 -12.34 -10.23 2.54
CA LYS A 5 -13.16 -10.56 3.72
C LYS A 5 -14.45 -11.30 3.37
N SER A 6 -14.91 -11.25 2.12
CA SER A 6 -16.08 -11.99 1.63
C SER A 6 -15.71 -13.36 1.03
N ASN A 7 -14.43 -13.76 1.07
CA ASN A 7 -14.04 -15.08 0.61
C ASN A 7 -14.36 -16.12 1.70
N THR A 8 -15.46 -16.84 1.51
CA THR A 8 -15.89 -17.97 2.35
C THR A 8 -15.35 -19.31 1.86
N SER A 9 -14.47 -19.30 0.86
CA SER A 9 -13.83 -20.51 0.37
C SER A 9 -12.54 -20.80 1.13
N ASP A 10 -12.13 -22.07 1.17
CA ASP A 10 -10.83 -22.52 1.70
C ASP A 10 -9.63 -22.02 0.85
N VAL A 11 -9.86 -21.12 -0.11
CA VAL A 11 -8.83 -20.59 -1.00
C VAL A 11 -8.12 -19.43 -0.32
N GLU A 12 -6.87 -19.64 0.05
CA GLU A 12 -5.98 -18.62 0.60
C GLU A 12 -5.67 -17.55 -0.47
N ILE A 13 -6.04 -16.29 -0.20
CA ILE A 13 -5.82 -15.21 -1.16
C ILE A 13 -4.37 -14.71 -1.05
N PHE A 14 -3.52 -15.20 -1.94
CA PHE A 14 -2.10 -14.83 -1.99
C PHE A 14 -1.86 -13.44 -2.58
N ALA A 15 -2.71 -12.99 -3.51
CA ALA A 15 -2.52 -11.73 -4.23
C ALA A 15 -3.86 -11.04 -4.58
N ILE A 16 -3.84 -9.71 -4.58
CA ILE A 16 -4.99 -8.87 -4.92
C ILE A 16 -4.59 -7.92 -6.04
N SER A 17 -5.37 -7.93 -7.13
CA SER A 17 -5.26 -6.94 -8.21
C SER A 17 -6.40 -5.92 -8.13
N GLY A 18 -6.10 -4.66 -8.45
CA GLY A 18 -7.08 -3.58 -8.56
C GLY A 18 -6.77 -2.66 -9.74
N ASP A 19 -7.76 -1.89 -10.16
CA ASP A 19 -7.61 -0.86 -11.19
C ASP A 19 -6.90 0.40 -10.64
N MET A 20 -6.57 1.34 -11.52
CA MET A 20 -5.70 2.48 -11.21
C MET A 20 -6.25 3.43 -10.13
N HIS A 21 -7.58 3.43 -9.94
CA HIS A 21 -8.27 4.22 -8.91
C HIS A 21 -8.07 3.66 -7.49
N SER A 22 -7.70 2.38 -7.39
CA SER A 22 -7.48 1.66 -6.13
C SER A 22 -6.06 1.81 -5.55
N ILE A 23 -5.17 2.56 -6.22
CA ILE A 23 -3.76 2.71 -5.82
C ILE A 23 -3.64 3.73 -4.69
N ASN A 24 -3.86 3.26 -3.47
CA ASN A 24 -3.57 3.99 -2.24
C ASN A 24 -2.26 3.48 -1.63
N ARG A 25 -1.28 4.36 -1.42
CA ARG A 25 0.03 4.02 -0.83
C ARG A 25 -0.10 3.40 0.56
N VAL A 26 -1.13 3.79 1.32
CA VAL A 26 -1.46 3.23 2.63
C VAL A 26 -1.97 1.78 2.48
N ASN A 27 -2.80 1.49 1.49
CA ASN A 27 -3.25 0.11 1.24
C ASN A 27 -2.09 -0.81 0.84
N PHE A 28 -1.11 -0.30 0.09
CA PHE A 28 0.08 -1.08 -0.29
C PHE A 28 0.84 -1.56 0.95
N ILE A 29 1.14 -0.65 1.89
CA ILE A 29 1.90 -1.01 3.09
C ILE A 29 1.08 -1.84 4.07
N LEU A 30 -0.23 -1.61 4.17
CA LEU A 30 -1.11 -2.45 4.99
C LEU A 30 -1.18 -3.88 4.45
N LEU A 31 -1.45 -4.06 3.16
CA LEU A 31 -1.47 -5.38 2.53
C LEU A 31 -0.14 -6.11 2.76
N TYR A 32 0.98 -5.42 2.57
CA TYR A 32 2.31 -5.97 2.84
C TYR A 32 2.49 -6.41 4.31
N ILE A 33 2.10 -5.56 5.27
CA ILE A 33 2.19 -5.88 6.71
C ILE A 33 1.37 -7.11 7.08
N PHE A 34 0.20 -7.30 6.45
CA PHE A 34 -0.66 -8.46 6.69
C PHE A 34 -0.35 -9.67 5.81
N GLY A 35 0.77 -9.67 5.07
CA GLY A 35 1.23 -10.81 4.27
C GLY A 35 0.58 -10.97 2.90
N TYR A 36 -0.23 -10.01 2.46
CA TYR A 36 -0.87 -10.02 1.15
C TYR A 36 0.00 -9.35 0.08
N ARG A 37 0.05 -9.93 -1.12
CA ARG A 37 0.68 -9.25 -2.27
C ARG A 37 -0.32 -8.34 -2.98
N PHE A 38 -0.03 -7.04 -3.05
CA PHE A 38 -0.79 -6.12 -3.89
C PHE A 38 -0.17 -6.02 -5.28
N MET A 39 -0.93 -6.40 -6.31
CA MET A 39 -0.49 -6.42 -7.72
C MET A 39 -1.38 -5.50 -8.57
N PRO A 40 -1.26 -4.17 -8.40
CA PRO A 40 -2.08 -3.22 -9.16
C PRO A 40 -1.68 -3.19 -10.63
N ARG A 41 -2.67 -2.99 -11.51
CA ARG A 41 -2.39 -2.70 -12.92
C ARG A 41 -1.97 -1.24 -13.07
N PHE A 42 -0.78 -0.99 -13.61
CA PHE A 42 -0.31 0.35 -13.93
C PHE A 42 -0.58 0.69 -15.39
N THR A 43 -1.59 1.51 -15.65
CA THR A 43 -1.73 2.20 -16.94
C THR A 43 -0.70 3.35 -16.97
N HIS A 44 0.09 3.47 -18.04
CA HIS A 44 1.15 4.48 -18.19
C HIS A 44 2.21 4.43 -17.07
N LEU A 45 2.89 3.27 -16.97
CA LEU A 45 3.91 3.00 -15.94
C LEU A 45 5.03 4.04 -15.92
N ASP A 46 5.47 4.49 -17.09
CA ASP A 46 6.47 5.52 -17.31
C ASP A 46 6.07 6.86 -16.64
N GLN A 47 4.87 7.36 -16.94
CA GLN A 47 4.36 8.61 -16.38
C GLN A 47 4.17 8.51 -14.86
N LYS A 48 3.77 7.33 -14.39
CA LYS A 48 3.54 7.11 -12.96
C LYS A 48 4.85 7.01 -12.19
N ALA A 49 5.86 6.37 -12.76
CA ALA A 49 7.19 6.32 -12.20
C ALA A 49 7.80 7.72 -12.12
N GLN A 50 7.72 8.51 -13.19
CA GLN A 50 8.19 9.90 -13.22
C GLN A 50 7.51 10.82 -12.19
N LYS A 51 6.31 10.46 -11.69
CA LYS A 51 5.60 11.26 -10.67
C LYS A 51 5.77 10.75 -9.25
N ASN A 52 5.91 9.44 -9.06
CA ASN A 52 5.70 8.81 -7.75
C ASN A 52 6.80 7.84 -7.31
N MET A 53 7.66 7.40 -8.24
CA MET A 53 8.70 6.43 -7.92
C MET A 53 9.87 7.15 -7.24
N VAL A 54 10.29 6.65 -6.10
CA VAL A 54 11.40 7.22 -5.33
C VAL A 54 12.55 6.23 -5.25
N SER A 55 13.76 6.71 -4.99
CA SER A 55 14.97 5.87 -4.90
C SER A 55 15.75 6.11 -3.61
N PHE A 56 16.52 5.10 -3.20
CA PHE A 56 17.46 5.21 -2.07
C PHE A 56 18.76 5.92 -2.46
N GLU A 57 19.09 5.93 -3.74
CA GLU A 57 20.25 6.58 -4.33
C GLU A 57 19.87 7.88 -5.04
N ASN A 58 20.84 8.60 -5.61
CA ASN A 58 20.55 9.78 -6.40
C ASN A 58 19.79 9.35 -7.69
N PRO A 59 18.66 9.98 -8.05
CA PRO A 59 17.96 9.75 -9.32
C PRO A 59 18.87 9.85 -10.56
N ASP A 60 19.92 10.65 -10.47
CA ASP A 60 20.96 10.76 -11.50
C ASP A 60 21.72 9.45 -11.75
N ASN A 61 21.68 8.47 -10.87
CA ASN A 61 22.29 7.16 -11.13
C ASN A 61 21.48 6.34 -12.15
N PHE A 62 20.26 6.78 -12.49
CA PHE A 62 19.32 6.03 -13.32
C PHE A 62 19.01 6.72 -14.66
N LYS A 63 19.89 7.61 -15.17
CA LYS A 63 19.61 8.43 -16.37
C LYS A 63 19.34 7.58 -17.61
N ASP A 64 20.07 6.47 -17.72
CA ASP A 64 20.02 5.56 -18.87
C ASP A 64 18.91 4.51 -18.77
N TYR A 65 18.14 4.52 -17.66
CA TYR A 65 17.05 3.58 -17.44
C TYR A 65 15.76 4.08 -18.09
N ILE A 66 15.01 3.17 -18.71
CA ILE A 66 13.71 3.45 -19.33
C ILE A 66 12.70 3.97 -18.28
N ILE A 67 12.73 3.38 -17.09
CA ILE A 67 11.91 3.78 -15.94
C ILE A 67 12.85 4.31 -14.87
N LYS A 68 12.68 5.60 -14.54
CA LYS A 68 13.54 6.29 -13.58
C LYS A 68 12.73 6.87 -12.42
N PRO A 69 13.32 6.88 -11.20
CA PRO A 69 12.71 7.52 -10.05
C PRO A 69 12.62 9.04 -10.25
N SER A 70 11.58 9.65 -9.69
CA SER A 70 11.35 11.09 -9.70
C SER A 70 12.16 11.84 -8.64
N SER A 71 12.50 11.17 -7.54
CA SER A 71 13.22 11.79 -6.43
C SER A 71 13.95 10.77 -5.54
N GLN A 72 14.89 11.27 -4.74
CA GLN A 72 15.53 10.51 -3.67
C GLN A 72 14.70 10.58 -2.39
N ILE A 73 14.62 9.47 -1.65
CA ILE A 73 13.96 9.47 -0.33
C ILE A 73 14.75 10.27 0.69
N ASN A 74 14.05 10.92 1.62
CA ASN A 74 14.68 11.52 2.79
C ASN A 74 14.87 10.48 3.90
N LYS A 75 16.00 9.76 3.86
CA LYS A 75 16.35 8.72 4.84
C LYS A 75 16.39 9.27 6.26
N ALA A 76 16.95 10.46 6.45
CA ALA A 76 17.07 11.08 7.77
C ALA A 76 15.69 11.33 8.40
N LEU A 77 14.72 11.82 7.62
CA LEU A 77 13.35 12.00 8.09
C LEU A 77 12.68 10.67 8.43
N ILE A 78 12.85 9.64 7.60
CA ILE A 78 12.30 8.30 7.86
C ILE A 78 12.86 7.74 9.18
N MET A 79 14.16 7.85 9.41
CA MET A 79 14.79 7.36 10.64
C MET A 79 14.37 8.18 11.85
N LYS A 80 14.25 9.51 11.71
CA LYS A 80 13.75 10.39 12.79
C LYS A 80 12.30 10.06 13.18
N GLU A 81 11.46 9.73 12.22
CA GLU A 81 10.04 9.45 12.42
C GLU A 81 9.74 7.94 12.55
N ALA A 82 10.76 7.09 12.69
CA ALA A 82 10.60 5.63 12.69
C ALA A 82 9.60 5.15 13.75
N ASP A 83 9.70 5.68 14.98
CA ASP A 83 8.79 5.33 16.07
C ASP A 83 7.35 5.79 15.80
N ASN A 84 7.17 6.96 15.19
CA ASN A 84 5.85 7.47 14.81
C ASN A 84 5.22 6.62 13.69
N ILE A 85 6.02 6.25 12.69
CA ILE A 85 5.62 5.34 11.61
C ILE A 85 5.20 3.98 12.19
N LEU A 86 6.01 3.40 13.07
CA LEU A 86 5.70 2.15 13.76
C LEU A 86 4.42 2.26 14.60
N ARG A 87 4.24 3.37 15.33
CA ARG A 87 3.03 3.62 16.12
C ARG A 87 1.77 3.72 15.24
N ILE A 88 1.86 4.38 14.08
CA ILE A 88 0.77 4.43 13.11
C ILE A 88 0.45 3.02 12.62
N PHE A 89 1.45 2.24 12.22
CA PHE A 89 1.24 0.85 11.78
C PHE A 89 0.66 -0.03 12.88
N ALA A 90 1.16 0.05 14.11
CA ALA A 90 0.62 -0.67 15.24
C ALA A 90 -0.84 -0.26 15.52
N THR A 91 -1.17 1.04 15.45
CA THR A 91 -2.54 1.52 15.63
C THR A 91 -3.46 1.03 14.52
N LEU A 92 -3.00 1.05 13.26
CA LEU A 92 -3.75 0.54 12.13
C LEU A 92 -3.92 -0.97 12.25
N ALA A 93 -2.88 -1.72 12.61
CA ALA A 93 -2.95 -3.15 12.85
C ALA A 93 -3.91 -3.49 13.98
N LEU A 94 -3.85 -2.80 15.13
CA LEU A 94 -4.78 -2.99 16.25
C LEU A 94 -6.21 -2.57 15.89
N LYS A 95 -6.39 -1.52 15.08
CA LYS A 95 -7.71 -1.13 14.56
C LYS A 95 -8.26 -2.15 13.57
N GLU A 96 -7.44 -2.69 12.69
CA GLU A 96 -7.83 -3.75 11.76
C GLU A 96 -8.11 -5.06 12.49
N ASN A 97 -7.31 -5.40 13.50
CA ASN A 97 -7.54 -6.55 14.38
C ASN A 97 -8.78 -6.35 15.28
N SER A 98 -9.02 -5.14 15.79
CA SER A 98 -10.29 -4.81 16.46
C SER A 98 -11.47 -4.64 15.47
N GLN A 99 -11.21 -4.73 14.17
CA GLN A 99 -12.17 -4.73 13.06
C GLN A 99 -12.52 -6.14 12.52
N ASN A 100 -12.84 -7.05 13.43
CA ASN A 100 -14.16 -7.69 13.29
C ASN A 100 -15.30 -6.64 13.35
N ASN A 101 -15.05 -5.43 13.90
CA ASN A 101 -15.99 -4.30 14.01
C ASN A 101 -16.21 -3.38 12.77
N VAL A 102 -15.41 -3.39 11.68
CA VAL A 102 -15.77 -2.58 10.48
C VAL A 102 -16.87 -3.22 9.66
N VAL A 103 -16.97 -4.55 9.71
CA VAL A 103 -18.13 -5.29 9.19
C VAL A 103 -19.43 -4.78 9.81
N ARG A 104 -19.44 -4.42 11.12
CA ARG A 104 -20.60 -3.80 11.80
C ARG A 104 -20.90 -2.36 11.37
N LYS A 105 -19.87 -1.54 11.06
CA LYS A 105 -20.07 -0.13 10.67
C LYS A 105 -20.45 0.05 9.21
N LEU A 106 -20.09 -0.90 8.34
CA LEU A 106 -20.54 -0.92 6.95
C LEU A 106 -21.86 -1.69 6.78
N SER A 107 -22.19 -2.65 7.67
CA SER A 107 -23.54 -3.25 7.71
C SER A 107 -24.63 -2.35 8.30
N SER A 108 -24.27 -1.24 8.97
CA SER A 108 -25.23 -0.27 9.49
C SER A 108 -25.56 0.86 8.51
N TYR A 109 -24.96 0.88 7.32
CA TYR A 109 -25.46 1.66 6.19
C TYR A 109 -26.23 0.72 5.26
N LYS A 110 -27.33 0.17 5.79
CA LYS A 110 -28.47 -0.32 5.00
C LYS A 110 -29.46 0.83 4.88
N SER A 111 -29.53 1.43 3.69
CA SER A 111 -30.72 1.77 2.90
C SER A 111 -30.39 2.82 1.86
#